data_AF-A0A8H5Q8S8-F1
#
_entry.id   AF-A0A8H5Q8S8-F1
#
_cell.length_a   1.000
_cell.length_b   1.000
_cell.length_c   1.000
_cell.angle_alpha   90.00
_cell.angle_beta   90.00
_cell.angle_gamma   90.00
#
_symmetry.space_group_name_H-M   'P 1'
#
loop_
_entity.id
_entity.type
_entity.pdbx_description
1 polymer ?
#
loop_
_entity_poly.entity_id
_entity_poly.type
_entity_poly.pdbx_seq_one_letter_code
_entity_poly.pdbx_strand_id
1 'polypeptide(L)'
;MSVKSVTENFPLARYRAGGGHPTGQRNGIEENLEESFVSHFTQLFNKYAGPNGTWHRDQIGLFMHHVQVENPEGLASYLVDQDELNLPELIKYLTSPCGNILEMAAPQDLTWPLNNYFISSSHNTYLTGNQLSSDSSTEAYKDALLHGCRCIEIDVWDGKEQWKPGFGLEDEVDREMKDTSREAAPRKMGFADRAMIKIGRWAMNKFEPVDPDGKTVDDRLLDVIDAEPRVLHGFTLTKEVLFRDVCETVKDYAFSTSDLPLIVSLEVHCSPLQQGAMVNIMDEVWAEYLLPVPEFESDYLPSPQELRNKILIKVKYVPEDGKGNRKDTPDSTDEESMLEVVVEGDEKKVKKIKPPKDHSSTESPWYSYSRD
;
A
#
# COMPACT_ATOMS: atom_id res chain seq x y z
N MET A 1 -12.82 -36.73 -16.64
CA MET A 1 -11.70 -37.49 -16.02
C MET A 1 -11.10 -36.61 -14.95
N SER A 2 -10.90 -37.10 -13.73
CA SER A 2 -10.28 -36.32 -12.65
C SER A 2 -8.78 -36.17 -12.94
N VAL A 3 -8.36 -34.97 -13.30
CA VAL A 3 -6.96 -34.63 -13.58
C VAL A 3 -6.33 -34.18 -12.25
N LYS A 4 -5.70 -35.11 -11.53
CA LYS A 4 -4.85 -34.76 -10.38
C LYS A 4 -3.39 -35.14 -10.64
N SER A 5 -2.52 -34.26 -10.14
CA SER A 5 -1.04 -34.31 -10.04
C SER A 5 -0.20 -34.04 -11.31
N VAL A 6 -0.17 -32.77 -11.74
CA VAL A 6 1.09 -32.09 -12.18
C VAL A 6 1.25 -30.73 -11.47
N THR A 7 0.29 -30.35 -10.60
CA THR A 7 0.15 -28.99 -10.07
C THR A 7 1.05 -28.67 -8.88
N GLU A 8 1.67 -29.65 -8.22
CA GLU A 8 2.31 -29.40 -6.92
C GLU A 8 3.62 -28.61 -6.99
N ASN A 9 4.24 -28.40 -8.16
CA ASN A 9 5.50 -27.65 -8.28
C ASN A 9 5.56 -26.71 -9.48
N PHE A 10 4.44 -26.06 -9.86
CA PHE A 10 4.50 -25.03 -10.89
C PHE A 10 4.90 -23.68 -10.28
N PRO A 11 6.02 -23.04 -10.70
CA PRO A 11 6.52 -21.83 -10.08
C PRO A 11 5.74 -20.60 -10.58
N LEU A 12 4.44 -20.52 -10.28
CA LEU A 12 3.53 -19.44 -10.71
C LEU A 12 4.02 -18.05 -10.32
N ALA A 13 4.82 -17.93 -9.26
CA ALA A 13 5.49 -16.68 -8.89
C ALA A 13 6.40 -16.14 -10.01
N ARG A 14 6.98 -17.02 -10.85
CA ARG A 14 7.82 -16.65 -12.01
C ARG A 14 7.03 -16.15 -13.22
N TYR A 15 5.70 -16.16 -13.16
CA TYR A 15 4.82 -15.59 -14.19
C TYR A 15 4.33 -14.19 -13.80
N ARG A 16 4.77 -13.65 -12.66
CA ARG A 16 4.37 -12.33 -12.15
C ARG A 16 5.46 -11.30 -12.48
N ALA A 17 5.28 -10.54 -13.55
CA ALA A 17 6.04 -9.30 -13.75
C ALA A 17 5.33 -8.14 -13.05
N GLY A 18 5.69 -7.83 -11.80
CA GLY A 18 5.38 -6.52 -11.20
C GLY A 18 3.94 -6.27 -10.73
N GLY A 19 3.17 -7.29 -10.36
CA GLY A 19 1.82 -7.13 -9.78
C GLY A 19 0.70 -7.00 -10.83
N GLY A 20 -0.54 -7.25 -10.42
CA GLY A 20 -1.73 -7.17 -11.28
C GLY A 20 -2.30 -8.48 -11.82
N HIS A 21 -1.90 -9.64 -11.28
CA HIS A 21 -2.57 -10.91 -11.57
C HIS A 21 -3.40 -11.36 -10.36
N PRO A 22 -4.66 -11.84 -10.53
CA PRO A 22 -5.48 -12.30 -9.41
C PRO A 22 -4.74 -13.36 -8.58
N THR A 23 -4.94 -13.27 -7.26
CA THR A 23 -4.30 -14.00 -6.16
C THR A 23 -4.34 -15.53 -6.24
N GLY A 24 -4.98 -16.12 -7.24
CA GLY A 24 -5.04 -17.55 -7.42
C GLY A 24 -3.70 -18.12 -7.89
N GLN A 25 -3.15 -19.07 -7.15
CA GLN A 25 -2.40 -20.15 -7.79
C GLN A 25 -3.31 -20.71 -8.90
N ARG A 26 -3.03 -20.41 -10.18
CA ARG A 26 -3.71 -21.08 -11.28
C ARG A 26 -3.15 -22.50 -11.34
N ASN A 27 -3.84 -23.44 -10.70
CA ASN A 27 -3.56 -24.87 -10.79
C ASN A 27 -3.94 -25.47 -12.16
N GLY A 28 -3.98 -24.66 -13.22
CA GLY A 28 -4.67 -25.00 -14.46
C GLY A 28 -6.20 -24.94 -14.32
N ILE A 29 -6.91 -25.43 -15.33
CA ILE A 29 -8.37 -25.64 -15.26
C ILE A 29 -8.62 -26.91 -14.42
N GLU A 30 -9.05 -26.74 -13.16
CA GLU A 30 -9.39 -27.86 -12.25
C GLU A 30 -10.85 -28.33 -12.38
N GLU A 31 -11.72 -27.48 -12.92
CA GLU A 31 -13.15 -27.75 -13.12
C GLU A 31 -13.41 -28.32 -14.52
N ASN A 32 -14.43 -29.15 -14.66
CA ASN A 32 -14.69 -29.89 -15.89
C ASN A 32 -14.62 -29.00 -17.14
N LEU A 33 -13.84 -29.43 -18.15
CA LEU A 33 -13.86 -28.82 -19.47
C LEU A 33 -15.27 -28.96 -20.08
N GLU A 34 -15.79 -27.86 -20.61
CA GLU A 34 -17.06 -27.88 -21.33
C GLU A 34 -16.94 -28.83 -22.55
N GLU A 35 -18.01 -29.57 -22.82
CA GLU A 35 -18.05 -30.63 -23.82
C GLU A 35 -17.68 -30.13 -25.23
N SER A 36 -17.98 -28.86 -25.55
CA SER A 36 -17.61 -28.22 -26.81
C SER A 36 -16.09 -28.17 -27.00
N PHE A 37 -15.32 -27.81 -25.97
CA PHE A 37 -13.86 -27.82 -26.00
C PHE A 37 -13.30 -29.23 -26.10
N VAL A 38 -13.85 -30.18 -25.33
CA VAL A 38 -13.42 -31.58 -25.38
C VAL A 38 -13.66 -32.16 -26.78
N SER A 39 -14.82 -31.89 -27.38
CA SER A 39 -15.15 -32.29 -28.75
C SER A 39 -14.19 -31.68 -29.77
N HIS A 40 -13.88 -30.40 -29.64
CA HIS A 40 -12.91 -29.73 -30.50
C HIS A 40 -11.50 -30.33 -30.38
N PHE A 41 -10.99 -30.52 -29.17
CA PHE A 41 -9.69 -31.14 -28.93
C PHE A 41 -9.65 -32.59 -29.42
N THR A 42 -10.75 -33.33 -29.25
CA THR A 42 -10.86 -34.71 -29.76
C THR A 42 -10.78 -34.74 -31.29
N GLN A 43 -11.50 -33.84 -31.98
CA GLN A 43 -11.44 -33.74 -33.44
C GLN A 43 -10.03 -33.36 -33.91
N LEU A 44 -9.40 -32.39 -33.26
CA LEU A 44 -8.04 -31.95 -33.58
C LEU A 44 -7.02 -33.07 -33.36
N PHE A 45 -7.09 -33.76 -32.23
CA PHE A 45 -6.20 -34.86 -31.88
C PHE A 45 -6.34 -36.03 -32.88
N ASN A 46 -7.58 -36.47 -33.14
CA ASN A 46 -7.86 -37.59 -34.02
C ASN A 46 -7.49 -37.31 -35.48
N LYS A 47 -7.47 -36.04 -35.91
CA LYS A 47 -7.01 -35.66 -37.26
C LYS A 47 -5.56 -36.07 -37.52
N TYR A 48 -4.72 -36.08 -36.49
CA TYR A 48 -3.31 -36.39 -36.60
C TYR A 48 -2.90 -37.68 -35.88
N ALA A 49 -3.81 -38.34 -35.14
CA ALA A 49 -3.49 -39.58 -34.44
C ALA A 49 -3.16 -40.72 -35.41
N GLY A 50 -2.17 -41.54 -35.02
CA GLY A 50 -1.82 -42.77 -35.71
C GLY A 50 -2.89 -43.87 -35.55
N PRO A 51 -2.69 -45.04 -36.16
CA PRO A 51 -3.65 -46.15 -36.14
C PRO A 51 -4.05 -46.63 -34.74
N ASN A 52 -3.18 -46.41 -33.74
CA ASN A 52 -3.39 -46.81 -32.35
C ASN A 52 -4.13 -45.74 -31.52
N GLY A 53 -4.50 -44.60 -32.13
CA GLY A 53 -5.16 -43.51 -31.42
C GLY A 53 -4.22 -42.68 -30.54
N THR A 54 -2.93 -42.63 -30.89
CA THR A 54 -1.89 -41.84 -30.20
C THR A 54 -1.12 -40.98 -31.20
N TRP A 55 -0.48 -39.90 -30.71
CA TRP A 55 0.55 -39.19 -31.46
C TRP A 55 1.90 -39.82 -31.13
N HIS A 56 2.73 -40.11 -32.13
CA HIS A 56 4.09 -40.62 -31.93
C HIS A 56 5.11 -39.49 -31.77
N ARG A 57 6.31 -39.82 -31.27
CA ARG A 57 7.43 -38.89 -31.03
C ARG A 57 7.60 -37.79 -32.09
N ASP A 58 7.63 -38.16 -33.38
CA ASP A 58 7.80 -37.19 -34.47
C ASP A 58 6.65 -36.16 -34.55
N GLN A 59 5.42 -36.60 -34.31
CA GLN A 59 4.23 -35.75 -34.32
C GLN A 59 4.18 -34.83 -33.10
N ILE A 60 4.60 -35.35 -31.94
CA ILE A 60 4.75 -34.55 -30.72
C ILE A 60 5.83 -33.48 -30.94
N GLY A 61 6.99 -33.86 -31.48
CA GLY A 61 8.06 -32.94 -31.84
C GLY A 61 7.61 -31.84 -32.81
N LEU A 62 6.88 -32.20 -33.87
CA LEU A 62 6.31 -31.22 -34.81
C LEU A 62 5.34 -30.25 -34.12
N PHE A 63 4.46 -30.76 -33.25
CA PHE A 63 3.52 -29.94 -32.50
C PHE A 63 4.26 -28.98 -31.56
N MET A 64 5.18 -29.47 -30.74
CA MET A 64 5.91 -28.64 -29.78
C MET A 64 6.80 -27.61 -30.47
N HIS A 65 7.54 -27.99 -31.52
CA HIS A 65 8.49 -27.08 -32.17
C HIS A 65 7.87 -26.13 -33.20
N HIS A 66 6.80 -26.54 -33.91
CA HIS A 66 6.23 -25.72 -34.99
C HIS A 66 4.86 -25.13 -34.70
N VAL A 67 4.09 -25.72 -33.78
CA VAL A 67 2.77 -25.19 -33.41
C VAL A 67 2.87 -24.38 -32.13
N GLN A 68 3.39 -24.97 -31.05
CA GLN A 68 3.59 -24.26 -29.78
C GLN A 68 4.81 -23.34 -29.81
N VAL A 69 5.78 -23.63 -30.69
CA VAL A 69 7.07 -22.93 -30.76
C VAL A 69 7.74 -22.93 -29.39
N GLU A 70 7.68 -24.09 -28.72
CA GLU A 70 8.16 -24.27 -27.36
C GLU A 70 9.69 -24.07 -27.30
N ASN A 71 10.15 -23.39 -26.25
CA ASN A 71 11.57 -23.32 -25.93
C ASN A 71 12.08 -24.74 -25.61
N PRO A 72 13.18 -25.22 -26.23
CA PRO A 72 13.78 -26.51 -25.89
C PRO A 72 14.15 -26.69 -24.41
N GLU A 73 14.41 -25.58 -23.70
CA GLU A 73 14.69 -25.55 -22.26
C GLU A 73 13.44 -25.16 -21.42
N GLY A 74 12.28 -25.06 -22.07
CA GLY A 74 11.00 -24.70 -21.47
C GLY A 74 10.43 -25.81 -20.57
N LEU A 75 9.44 -25.45 -19.76
CA LEU A 75 8.81 -26.37 -18.79
C LEU A 75 8.05 -27.51 -19.47
N ALA A 76 7.65 -27.36 -20.74
CA ALA A 76 6.97 -28.41 -21.50
C ALA A 76 7.92 -29.31 -22.30
N SER A 77 9.24 -29.11 -22.22
CA SER A 77 10.25 -29.88 -22.96
C SER A 77 10.14 -31.40 -22.74
N TYR A 78 9.67 -31.84 -21.57
CA TYR A 78 9.44 -33.25 -21.25
C TYR A 78 8.48 -33.95 -22.21
N LEU A 79 7.60 -33.22 -22.91
CA LEU A 79 6.69 -33.80 -23.90
C LEU A 79 7.42 -34.24 -25.17
N VAL A 80 8.48 -33.53 -25.57
CA VAL A 80 9.26 -33.84 -26.78
C VAL A 80 9.97 -35.20 -26.67
N ASP A 81 10.31 -35.59 -25.44
CA ASP A 81 10.99 -36.87 -25.17
C ASP A 81 10.03 -38.05 -25.05
N GLN A 82 8.71 -37.83 -25.07
CA GLN A 82 7.75 -38.93 -25.00
C GLN A 82 7.64 -39.68 -26.33
N ASP A 83 7.57 -41.01 -26.24
CA ASP A 83 7.44 -41.86 -27.42
C ASP A 83 6.02 -41.81 -28.00
N GLU A 84 5.01 -41.69 -27.14
CA GLU A 84 3.61 -41.55 -27.51
C GLU A 84 2.87 -40.57 -26.59
N LEU A 85 1.86 -39.89 -27.13
CA LEU A 85 0.96 -38.99 -26.42
C LEU A 85 -0.49 -39.32 -26.74
N ASN A 86 -1.32 -39.55 -25.73
CA ASN A 86 -2.75 -39.80 -25.89
C ASN A 86 -3.59 -38.51 -25.66
N LEU A 87 -4.88 -38.56 -26.06
CA LEU A 87 -5.78 -37.41 -25.93
C LEU A 87 -5.91 -36.87 -24.49
N PRO A 88 -6.11 -37.71 -23.44
CA PRO A 88 -6.08 -37.24 -22.06
C PRO A 88 -4.80 -36.50 -21.67
N GLU A 89 -3.63 -36.94 -22.13
CA GLU A 89 -2.35 -36.28 -21.85
C GLU A 89 -2.22 -34.95 -22.59
N LEU A 90 -2.66 -34.86 -23.85
CA LEU A 90 -2.70 -33.59 -24.57
C LEU A 90 -3.63 -32.59 -23.86
N ILE A 91 -4.82 -33.02 -23.47
CA ILE A 91 -5.76 -32.17 -22.72
C ILE A 91 -5.12 -31.70 -21.41
N LYS A 92 -4.47 -32.61 -20.68
CA LYS A 92 -3.76 -32.29 -19.45
C LYS A 92 -2.66 -31.24 -19.68
N TYR A 93 -1.91 -31.32 -20.77
CA TYR A 93 -0.93 -30.29 -21.14
C TYR A 93 -1.62 -28.94 -21.44
N LEU A 94 -2.62 -28.93 -22.31
CA LEU A 94 -3.33 -27.71 -22.73
C LEU A 94 -3.99 -26.97 -21.56
N THR A 95 -4.48 -27.72 -20.57
CA THR A 95 -5.08 -27.13 -19.37
C THR A 95 -4.08 -26.91 -18.23
N SER A 96 -2.85 -27.40 -18.37
CA SER A 96 -1.79 -27.14 -17.41
C SER A 96 -1.23 -25.72 -17.60
N PRO A 97 -0.52 -25.21 -16.59
CA PRO A 97 0.21 -23.97 -16.76
C PRO A 97 1.27 -23.95 -17.87
N CYS A 98 1.74 -25.12 -18.36
CA CYS A 98 2.62 -25.21 -19.53
C CYS A 98 1.90 -24.91 -20.86
N GLY A 99 0.57 -25.07 -20.91
CA GLY A 99 -0.27 -24.69 -22.05
C GLY A 99 -0.82 -23.27 -21.95
N ASN A 100 -0.36 -22.48 -20.98
CA ASN A 100 -0.83 -21.11 -20.78
C ASN A 100 -0.35 -20.22 -21.93
N ILE A 101 -1.26 -19.39 -22.44
CA ILE A 101 -0.95 -18.43 -23.52
C ILE A 101 0.05 -17.36 -23.09
N LEU A 102 0.18 -17.10 -21.79
CA LEU A 102 1.14 -16.15 -21.24
C LEU A 102 2.48 -16.84 -20.96
N GLU A 103 3.54 -16.29 -21.53
CA GLU A 103 4.92 -16.70 -21.28
C GLU A 103 5.33 -16.42 -19.82
N MET A 104 6.33 -17.14 -19.33
CA MET A 104 7.00 -16.80 -18.08
C MET A 104 7.54 -15.37 -18.12
N ALA A 105 7.43 -14.66 -17.00
CA ALA A 105 8.11 -13.39 -16.89
C ALA A 105 9.62 -13.63 -16.95
N ALA A 106 10.31 -12.92 -17.84
CA ALA A 106 11.76 -12.95 -17.88
C ALA A 106 12.33 -12.50 -16.52
N PRO A 107 13.44 -13.10 -16.06
CA PRO A 107 14.14 -12.60 -14.87
C PRO A 107 14.43 -11.11 -15.02
N GLN A 108 14.09 -10.34 -13.99
CA GLN A 108 14.32 -8.90 -13.98
C GLN A 108 15.71 -8.62 -13.40
N ASP A 109 16.47 -7.74 -14.06
CA ASP A 109 17.68 -7.17 -13.49
C ASP A 109 17.26 -6.08 -12.49
N LEU A 110 17.52 -6.31 -11.20
CA LEU A 110 17.10 -5.45 -10.09
C LEU A 110 18.24 -4.57 -9.56
N THR A 111 19.36 -4.48 -10.30
CA THR A 111 20.56 -3.73 -9.92
C THR A 111 20.56 -2.27 -10.39
N TRP A 112 19.60 -1.88 -11.21
CA TRP A 112 19.50 -0.49 -11.68
C TRP A 112 18.91 0.41 -10.59
N PRO A 113 19.18 1.73 -10.63
CA PRO A 113 18.54 2.68 -9.73
C PRO A 113 17.00 2.63 -9.81
N LEU A 114 16.32 2.86 -8.68
CA LEU A 114 14.85 2.71 -8.55
C LEU A 114 14.03 3.44 -9.63
N ASN A 115 14.51 4.59 -10.13
CA ASN A 115 13.87 5.36 -11.19
C ASN A 115 13.93 4.74 -12.60
N ASN A 116 14.51 3.53 -12.76
CA ASN A 116 14.51 2.77 -14.01
C ASN A 116 13.37 1.74 -14.11
N TYR A 117 12.51 1.65 -13.09
CA TYR A 117 11.46 0.65 -13.00
C TYR A 117 10.08 1.27 -13.02
N PHE A 118 9.12 0.60 -13.67
CA PHE A 118 7.71 0.84 -13.42
C PHE A 118 7.32 0.19 -12.10
N ILE A 119 6.72 0.96 -11.20
CA ILE A 119 6.34 0.52 -9.86
C ILE A 119 4.81 0.44 -9.79
N SER A 120 4.28 -0.75 -9.50
CA SER A 120 2.85 -0.95 -9.27
C SER A 120 2.41 -0.10 -8.07
N SER A 121 1.53 0.87 -8.32
CA SER A 121 1.20 1.93 -7.37
C SER A 121 -0.31 2.05 -7.22
N SER A 122 -0.78 2.22 -5.99
CA SER A 122 -2.18 2.41 -5.64
C SER A 122 -2.40 3.83 -5.14
N HIS A 123 -3.48 4.46 -5.60
CA HIS A 123 -3.89 5.81 -5.21
C HIS A 123 -5.08 5.72 -4.24
N ASN A 124 -5.06 6.52 -3.18
CA ASN A 124 -6.03 6.49 -2.08
C ASN A 124 -6.32 5.05 -1.62
N THR A 125 -5.25 4.31 -1.30
CA THR A 125 -5.29 2.85 -1.10
C THR A 125 -6.28 2.40 -0.02
N TYR A 126 -6.58 3.26 0.95
CA TYR A 126 -7.53 2.99 2.02
C TYR A 126 -8.99 2.88 1.55
N LEU A 127 -9.36 3.44 0.39
CA LEU A 127 -10.74 3.47 -0.09
C LEU A 127 -11.19 2.11 -0.65
N THR A 128 -12.37 1.67 -0.24
CA THR A 128 -12.99 0.42 -0.72
C THR A 128 -13.91 0.61 -1.94
N GLY A 129 -14.09 1.84 -2.40
CA GLY A 129 -15.01 2.15 -3.49
C GLY A 129 -14.79 3.55 -4.08
N ASN A 130 -15.86 4.34 -4.20
CA ASN A 130 -15.79 5.66 -4.82
C ASN A 130 -15.16 6.74 -3.90
N GLN A 131 -14.58 7.77 -4.51
CA GLN A 131 -13.87 8.86 -3.83
C GLN A 131 -14.75 9.71 -2.89
N LEU A 132 -16.09 9.66 -2.98
CA LEU A 132 -16.96 10.58 -2.26
C LEU A 132 -17.67 9.96 -1.04
N SER A 133 -17.93 8.65 -1.08
CA SER A 133 -18.85 8.02 -0.13
C SER A 133 -18.50 6.58 0.26
N SER A 134 -17.40 5.99 -0.24
CA SER A 134 -17.03 4.63 0.18
C SER A 134 -16.40 4.62 1.57
N ASP A 135 -16.34 3.47 2.21
CA ASP A 135 -15.66 3.32 3.49
C ASP A 135 -14.13 3.21 3.31
N SER A 136 -13.36 3.63 4.32
CA SER A 136 -11.93 3.28 4.41
C SER A 136 -11.78 1.93 5.11
N SER A 137 -10.81 1.12 4.70
CA SER A 137 -10.55 -0.19 5.30
C SER A 137 -9.07 -0.58 5.23
N THR A 138 -8.60 -1.27 6.27
CA THR A 138 -7.29 -1.94 6.26
C THR A 138 -7.23 -3.08 5.24
N GLU A 139 -8.37 -3.74 4.95
CA GLU A 139 -8.43 -4.79 3.93
C GLU A 139 -8.07 -4.28 2.53
N ALA A 140 -8.32 -3.00 2.22
CA ALA A 140 -7.94 -2.43 0.93
C ALA A 140 -6.40 -2.38 0.75
N TYR A 141 -5.66 -2.13 1.83
CA TYR A 141 -4.19 -2.23 1.83
C TYR A 141 -3.71 -3.67 1.64
N LYS A 142 -4.27 -4.60 2.42
CA LYS A 142 -3.97 -6.02 2.30
C LYS A 142 -4.21 -6.52 0.87
N ASP A 143 -5.36 -6.20 0.28
CA ASP A 143 -5.68 -6.58 -1.09
C ASP A 143 -4.67 -5.98 -2.08
N ALA A 144 -4.37 -4.69 -1.98
CA ALA A 144 -3.37 -4.06 -2.85
C ALA A 144 -2.00 -4.77 -2.76
N LEU A 145 -1.52 -5.06 -1.55
CA LEU A 145 -0.25 -5.73 -1.30
C LEU A 145 -0.24 -7.19 -1.79
N LEU A 146 -1.33 -7.93 -1.59
CA LEU A 146 -1.49 -9.30 -2.09
C LEU A 146 -1.54 -9.36 -3.64
N HIS A 147 -1.98 -8.28 -4.30
CA HIS A 147 -1.91 -8.13 -5.75
C HIS A 147 -0.55 -7.62 -6.26
N GLY A 148 0.44 -7.45 -5.37
CA GLY A 148 1.80 -7.06 -5.72
C GLY A 148 2.04 -5.56 -5.84
N CYS A 149 1.13 -4.72 -5.31
CA CYS A 149 1.35 -3.28 -5.24
C CYS A 149 2.58 -2.95 -4.38
N ARG A 150 3.44 -2.05 -4.85
CA ARG A 150 4.72 -1.63 -4.24
C ARG A 150 4.79 -0.14 -3.90
N CYS A 151 3.72 0.60 -4.14
CA CYS A 151 3.58 1.98 -3.66
C CYS A 151 2.13 2.17 -3.20
N ILE A 152 1.94 2.45 -1.91
CA ILE A 152 0.62 2.65 -1.30
C ILE A 152 0.50 4.08 -0.76
N GLU A 153 -0.73 4.55 -0.64
CA GLU A 153 -1.05 5.89 -0.17
C GLU A 153 -1.82 5.84 1.16
N ILE A 154 -1.44 6.73 2.08
CA ILE A 154 -2.07 6.86 3.40
C ILE A 154 -2.32 8.34 3.71
N ASP A 155 -3.60 8.72 3.74
CA ASP A 155 -4.03 10.07 4.08
C ASP A 155 -4.31 10.15 5.57
N VAL A 156 -3.38 10.72 6.33
CA VAL A 156 -3.41 10.69 7.78
C VAL A 156 -3.91 12.02 8.34
N TRP A 157 -4.89 11.94 9.23
CA TRP A 157 -5.56 13.08 9.85
C TRP A 157 -5.52 12.97 11.37
N ASP A 158 -5.64 14.11 12.05
CA ASP A 158 -5.79 14.14 13.50
C ASP A 158 -6.99 13.27 13.94
N GLY A 159 -6.72 12.29 14.79
CA GLY A 159 -7.71 11.44 15.42
C GLY A 159 -7.96 11.81 16.89
N LYS A 160 -8.27 10.82 17.72
CA LYS A 160 -8.69 11.05 19.11
C LYS A 160 -7.47 11.27 20.01
N GLU A 161 -7.64 12.17 20.97
CA GLU A 161 -6.67 12.45 22.03
C GLU A 161 -7.30 12.10 23.38
N GLN A 162 -6.56 11.37 24.20
CA GLN A 162 -6.98 10.99 25.55
C GLN A 162 -5.81 11.08 26.52
N TRP A 163 -6.09 11.37 27.79
CA TRP A 163 -5.06 11.35 28.81
C TRP A 163 -4.61 9.91 29.07
N LYS A 164 -3.30 9.69 29.16
CA LYS A 164 -2.77 8.42 29.66
C LYS A 164 -3.18 8.23 31.13
N PRO A 165 -3.39 6.98 31.58
CA PRO A 165 -3.66 6.68 32.98
C PRO A 165 -2.72 7.42 33.94
N GLY A 166 -3.29 8.11 34.94
CA GLY A 166 -2.53 8.86 35.94
C GLY A 166 -2.22 10.33 35.57
N PHE A 167 -2.63 10.79 34.39
CA PHE A 167 -2.50 12.19 33.96
C PHE A 167 -3.88 12.81 33.69
N GLY A 168 -4.03 14.12 33.96
CA GLY A 168 -5.27 14.88 33.79
C GLY A 168 -5.56 15.80 34.97
N LEU A 169 -6.31 16.89 34.74
CA LEU A 169 -6.83 17.72 35.83
C LEU A 169 -7.82 16.86 36.62
N GLU A 170 -7.40 16.40 37.79
CA GLU A 170 -8.34 15.91 38.79
C GLU A 170 -9.24 17.09 39.14
N ASP A 171 -10.54 16.96 38.90
CA ASP A 171 -11.49 17.86 39.52
C ASP A 171 -11.25 17.71 41.03
N GLU A 172 -10.76 18.76 41.69
CA GLU A 172 -10.35 18.80 43.12
C GLU A 172 -11.43 18.29 44.11
N VAL A 173 -12.62 17.95 43.60
CA VAL A 173 -13.78 17.45 44.32
C VAL A 173 -13.77 15.91 44.50
N ASP A 174 -13.06 15.15 43.65
CA ASP A 174 -13.09 13.67 43.69
C ASP A 174 -11.93 13.02 44.47
N ARG A 175 -10.94 13.81 44.93
CA ARG A 175 -9.77 13.30 45.68
C ARG A 175 -10.08 12.78 47.08
N GLU A 176 -11.24 13.13 47.67
CA GLU A 176 -11.56 12.71 49.05
C GLU A 176 -12.22 11.32 49.15
N MET A 177 -12.51 10.62 48.04
CA MET A 177 -13.07 9.26 48.11
C MET A 177 -12.56 8.36 46.98
N LYS A 178 -11.34 7.83 47.08
CA LYS A 178 -11.04 6.54 46.43
C LYS A 178 -9.88 5.80 47.09
N ASP A 179 -10.25 4.66 47.65
CA ASP A 179 -9.38 3.59 48.14
C ASP A 179 -8.46 3.09 47.01
N THR A 180 -7.21 2.86 47.37
CA THR A 180 -6.08 2.51 46.49
C THR A 180 -6.21 1.07 45.99
N SER A 181 -6.51 0.84 44.70
CA SER A 181 -6.18 -0.40 43.94
C SER A 181 -6.80 -0.52 42.53
N ARG A 182 -7.34 0.55 41.92
CA ARG A 182 -7.78 0.52 40.52
C ARG A 182 -6.91 1.45 39.67
N GLU A 183 -6.24 0.91 38.66
CA GLU A 183 -5.62 1.72 37.61
C GLU A 183 -6.65 2.70 37.05
N ALA A 184 -6.32 3.99 37.06
CA ALA A 184 -7.21 5.03 36.57
C ALA A 184 -7.45 4.83 35.07
N ALA A 185 -8.71 4.65 34.66
CA ALA A 185 -9.05 4.48 33.27
C ALA A 185 -8.70 5.75 32.44
N PRO A 186 -8.24 5.61 31.19
CA PRO A 186 -7.94 6.75 30.32
C PRO A 186 -9.20 7.63 30.12
N ARG A 187 -9.04 8.95 30.23
CA ARG A 187 -10.13 9.94 30.13
C ARG A 187 -10.02 10.69 28.80
N LYS A 188 -11.12 10.74 28.05
CA LYS A 188 -11.22 11.55 26.81
C LYS A 188 -11.03 13.03 27.13
N MET A 189 -10.26 13.69 26.27
CA MET A 189 -9.92 15.09 26.46
C MET A 189 -11.09 16.02 26.09
N GLY A 190 -11.47 16.89 27.02
CA GLY A 190 -12.53 17.88 26.82
C GLY A 190 -12.04 19.16 26.13
N PHE A 191 -12.98 20.06 25.82
CA PHE A 191 -12.65 21.36 25.23
C PHE A 191 -11.75 22.22 26.14
N ALA A 192 -12.01 22.19 27.46
CA ALA A 192 -11.22 22.92 28.45
C ALA A 192 -9.78 22.37 28.54
N ASP A 193 -9.61 21.05 28.55
CA ASP A 193 -8.29 20.39 28.55
C ASP A 193 -7.46 20.80 27.33
N ARG A 194 -8.08 20.77 26.14
CA ARG A 194 -7.44 21.21 24.89
C ARG A 194 -7.01 22.67 24.93
N ALA A 195 -7.82 23.55 25.50
CA ALA A 195 -7.48 24.96 25.64
C ALA A 195 -6.29 25.15 26.60
N MET A 196 -6.29 24.44 27.74
CA MET A 196 -5.19 24.47 28.70
C MET A 196 -3.89 23.93 28.10
N ILE A 197 -3.96 22.85 27.32
CA ILE A 197 -2.79 22.31 26.61
C ILE A 197 -2.26 23.31 25.58
N LYS A 198 -3.12 24.01 24.84
CA LYS A 198 -2.65 25.05 23.90
C LYS A 198 -1.93 26.19 24.63
N ILE A 199 -2.47 26.64 25.77
CA ILE A 199 -1.84 27.70 26.58
C ILE A 199 -0.52 27.21 27.18
N GLY A 200 -0.52 26.00 27.75
CA GLY A 200 0.68 25.36 28.30
C GLY A 200 1.75 25.13 27.25
N ARG A 201 1.38 24.61 26.08
CA ARG A 201 2.27 24.42 24.91
C ARG A 201 2.86 25.73 24.44
N TRP A 202 2.08 26.81 24.36
CA TRP A 202 2.60 28.14 24.03
C TRP A 202 3.61 28.63 25.07
N ALA A 203 3.31 28.48 26.36
CA ALA A 203 4.21 28.89 27.43
C ALA A 203 5.51 28.07 27.42
N MET A 204 5.41 26.74 27.33
CA MET A 204 6.57 25.85 27.26
C MET A 204 7.42 26.14 26.02
N ASN A 205 6.83 26.26 24.82
CA ASN A 205 7.61 26.62 23.62
C ASN A 205 8.29 27.99 23.73
N LYS A 206 7.75 28.92 24.52
CA LYS A 206 8.31 30.26 24.69
C LYS A 206 9.45 30.32 25.70
N PHE A 207 9.37 29.53 26.77
CA PHE A 207 10.26 29.65 27.93
C PHE A 207 11.17 28.43 28.13
N GLU A 208 10.71 27.24 27.76
CA GLU A 208 11.40 25.95 27.90
C GLU A 208 11.09 25.04 26.69
N PRO A 209 11.58 25.41 25.48
CA PRO A 209 11.24 24.70 24.25
C PRO A 209 11.78 23.27 24.18
N VAL A 210 12.85 23.00 24.92
CA VAL A 210 13.53 21.70 25.02
C VAL A 210 13.89 21.47 26.50
N ASP A 211 13.66 20.26 27.00
CA ASP A 211 14.03 19.89 28.38
C ASP A 211 15.51 19.43 28.47
N PRO A 212 16.04 19.13 29.68
CA PRO A 212 17.43 18.70 29.85
C PRO A 212 17.80 17.40 29.11
N ASP A 213 16.81 16.56 28.78
CA ASP A 213 17.00 15.30 28.06
C ASP A 213 16.90 15.49 26.53
N GLY A 214 16.69 16.73 26.07
CA GLY A 214 16.59 17.06 24.64
C GLY A 214 15.18 16.87 24.06
N LYS A 215 14.17 16.56 24.87
CA LYS A 215 12.80 16.35 24.39
C LYS A 215 12.10 17.68 24.10
N THR A 216 11.40 17.74 22.97
CA THR A 216 10.55 18.87 22.62
C THR A 216 9.29 18.89 23.49
N VAL A 217 8.55 20.00 23.45
CA VAL A 217 7.25 20.11 24.12
C VAL A 217 6.27 19.05 23.64
N ASP A 218 6.29 18.70 22.35
CA ASP A 218 5.38 17.69 21.79
C ASP A 218 5.78 16.28 22.23
N ASP A 219 7.07 15.96 22.32
CA ASP A 219 7.56 14.68 22.87
C ASP A 219 7.13 14.50 24.33
N ARG A 220 7.23 15.57 25.13
CA ARG A 220 6.78 15.58 26.52
C ARG A 220 5.26 15.44 26.64
N LEU A 221 4.50 15.99 25.69
CA LEU A 221 3.06 15.82 25.64
C LEU A 221 2.67 14.39 25.26
N LEU A 222 3.42 13.71 24.39
CA LEU A 222 3.21 12.29 24.08
C LEU A 222 3.49 11.36 25.27
N ASP A 223 4.27 11.79 26.27
CA ASP A 223 4.44 11.03 27.52
C ASP A 223 3.16 11.01 28.37
N VAL A 224 2.23 11.96 28.18
CA VAL A 224 1.04 12.14 29.02
C VAL A 224 -0.29 12.07 28.24
N ILE A 225 -0.24 12.24 26.93
CA ILE A 225 -1.38 12.16 26.01
C ILE A 225 -1.18 10.95 25.10
N ASP A 226 -2.22 10.14 25.01
CA ASP A 226 -2.35 9.12 23.99
C ASP A 226 -3.10 9.73 22.79
N ALA A 227 -2.38 9.84 21.67
CA ALA A 227 -2.86 10.44 20.46
C ALA A 227 -2.87 9.38 19.36
N GLU A 228 -4.05 9.08 18.82
CA GLU A 228 -4.25 8.01 17.83
C GLU A 228 -4.68 8.64 16.49
N PRO A 229 -3.74 8.82 15.54
CA PRO A 229 -4.04 9.33 14.21
C PRO A 229 -4.96 8.38 13.44
N ARG A 230 -5.70 8.94 12.48
CA ARG A 230 -6.67 8.18 11.69
C ARG A 230 -6.44 8.38 10.20
N VAL A 231 -6.91 7.43 9.41
CA VAL A 231 -6.85 7.44 7.96
C VAL A 231 -8.26 7.53 7.39
N LEU A 232 -8.47 8.51 6.52
CA LEU A 232 -9.73 8.75 5.81
C LEU A 232 -9.51 9.67 4.61
N HIS A 233 -10.47 9.69 3.69
CA HIS A 233 -10.49 10.74 2.67
C HIS A 233 -11.08 12.01 3.27
N GLY A 234 -10.26 13.05 3.37
CA GLY A 234 -10.65 14.32 3.98
C GLY A 234 -11.97 14.86 3.42
N PHE A 235 -12.80 15.45 4.30
CA PHE A 235 -14.05 16.13 3.92
C PHE A 235 -15.13 15.25 3.26
N THR A 236 -15.07 13.93 3.46
CA THR A 236 -16.08 12.98 2.97
C THR A 236 -16.73 12.16 4.08
N LEU A 237 -17.78 11.39 3.76
CA LEU A 237 -18.55 10.55 4.68
C LEU A 237 -17.93 9.16 4.93
N THR A 238 -16.66 8.96 4.57
CA THR A 238 -15.96 7.68 4.72
C THR A 238 -15.81 7.31 6.20
N LYS A 239 -16.05 6.04 6.57
CA LYS A 239 -15.59 5.53 7.88
C LYS A 239 -14.06 5.63 7.97
N GLU A 240 -13.58 6.10 9.10
CA GLU A 240 -12.15 6.20 9.44
C GLU A 240 -11.60 4.83 9.89
N VAL A 241 -10.31 4.60 9.63
CA VAL A 241 -9.53 3.51 10.25
C VAL A 241 -8.36 4.11 11.03
N LEU A 242 -7.84 3.40 12.03
CA LEU A 242 -6.68 3.90 12.78
C LEU A 242 -5.41 3.79 11.94
N PHE A 243 -4.52 4.78 12.05
CA PHE A 243 -3.22 4.73 11.39
C PHE A 243 -2.38 3.54 11.87
N ARG A 244 -2.48 3.21 13.16
CA ARG A 244 -1.85 2.02 13.76
C ARG A 244 -2.30 0.73 13.08
N ASP A 245 -3.61 0.51 12.93
CA ASP A 245 -4.16 -0.69 12.29
C ASP A 245 -3.70 -0.80 10.82
N VAL A 246 -3.57 0.35 10.13
CA VAL A 246 -2.99 0.39 8.77
C VAL A 246 -1.52 -0.03 8.81
N CYS A 247 -0.71 0.48 9.74
CA CYS A 247 0.70 0.12 9.87
C CYS A 247 0.88 -1.38 10.18
N GLU A 248 0.05 -1.95 11.06
CA GLU A 248 0.05 -3.37 11.39
C GLU A 248 -0.29 -4.23 10.17
N THR A 249 -1.33 -3.84 9.44
CA THR A 249 -1.69 -4.52 8.19
C THR A 249 -0.56 -4.43 7.15
N VAL A 250 0.07 -3.27 7.01
CA VAL A 250 1.22 -3.11 6.11
C VAL A 250 2.37 -4.03 6.54
N LYS A 251 2.68 -4.11 7.84
CA LYS A 251 3.72 -5.01 8.36
C LYS A 251 3.47 -6.47 7.98
N ASP A 252 2.23 -6.94 8.13
CA ASP A 252 1.85 -8.33 7.88
C ASP A 252 1.92 -8.72 6.39
N TYR A 253 1.61 -7.78 5.50
CA TYR A 253 1.42 -8.08 4.07
C TYR A 253 2.46 -7.45 3.13
N ALA A 254 3.25 -6.47 3.58
CA ALA A 254 4.19 -5.71 2.74
C ALA A 254 5.06 -6.65 1.89
N PHE A 255 5.60 -7.71 2.49
CA PHE A 255 6.54 -8.61 1.82
C PHE A 255 5.99 -10.02 1.58
N SER A 256 4.68 -10.22 1.75
CA SER A 256 4.04 -11.55 1.64
C SER A 256 4.06 -12.16 0.22
N THR A 257 4.09 -11.31 -0.82
CA THR A 257 4.04 -11.74 -2.23
C THR A 257 5.26 -11.29 -3.04
N SER A 258 6.10 -10.42 -2.47
CA SER A 258 7.30 -9.85 -3.09
C SER A 258 8.21 -9.30 -1.99
N ASP A 259 9.51 -9.56 -2.07
CA ASP A 259 10.53 -9.06 -1.14
C ASP A 259 11.12 -7.70 -1.57
N LEU A 260 10.63 -7.14 -2.68
CA LEU A 260 11.03 -5.83 -3.19
C LEU A 260 10.50 -4.69 -2.30
N PRO A 261 11.17 -3.52 -2.28
CA PRO A 261 10.78 -2.39 -1.44
C PRO A 261 9.32 -1.97 -1.59
N LEU A 262 8.75 -1.52 -0.48
CA LEU A 262 7.45 -0.86 -0.44
C LEU A 262 7.65 0.64 -0.24
N ILE A 263 7.03 1.46 -1.09
CA ILE A 263 6.94 2.90 -0.89
C ILE A 263 5.61 3.21 -0.20
N VAL A 264 5.66 3.97 0.89
CA VAL A 264 4.50 4.50 1.58
C VAL A 264 4.46 6.01 1.35
N SER A 265 3.50 6.45 0.53
CA SER A 265 3.20 7.87 0.29
C SER A 265 2.28 8.36 1.40
N LEU A 266 2.78 9.26 2.24
CA LEU A 266 2.01 9.87 3.32
C LEU A 266 1.49 11.24 2.90
N GLU A 267 0.17 11.43 2.93
CA GLU A 267 -0.46 12.74 2.90
C GLU A 267 -0.85 13.15 4.32
N VAL A 268 -0.09 14.08 4.91
CA VAL A 268 -0.13 14.36 6.35
C VAL A 268 -0.92 15.63 6.65
N HIS A 269 -2.05 15.47 7.32
CA HIS A 269 -2.92 16.53 7.83
C HIS A 269 -2.97 16.59 9.37
N CYS A 270 -1.99 15.94 10.01
CA CYS A 270 -1.88 15.86 11.46
C CYS A 270 -1.20 17.11 12.06
N SER A 271 -1.62 17.46 13.28
CA SER A 271 -0.91 18.37 14.17
C SER A 271 0.47 17.81 14.55
N PRO A 272 1.44 18.65 14.98
CA PRO A 272 2.78 18.16 15.32
C PRO A 272 2.79 17.08 16.41
N LEU A 273 1.86 17.14 17.38
CA LEU A 273 1.71 16.10 18.39
C LEU A 273 1.36 14.75 17.75
N GLN A 274 0.39 14.73 16.84
CA GLN A 274 -0.02 13.51 16.15
C GLN A 274 0.99 13.07 15.09
N GLN A 275 1.77 13.98 14.50
CA GLN A 275 2.92 13.60 13.67
C GLN A 275 3.97 12.86 14.49
N GLY A 276 4.26 13.30 15.72
CA GLY A 276 5.13 12.55 16.64
C GLY A 276 4.55 11.17 16.99
N ALA A 277 3.23 11.08 17.20
CA ALA A 277 2.56 9.78 17.38
C ALA A 277 2.69 8.88 16.15
N MET A 278 2.58 9.42 14.92
CA MET A 278 2.81 8.65 13.69
C MET A 278 4.22 8.07 13.63
N VAL A 279 5.24 8.87 13.96
CA VAL A 279 6.64 8.42 14.00
C VAL A 279 6.80 7.27 15.01
N ASN A 280 6.29 7.42 16.23
CA ASN A 280 6.35 6.38 17.25
C ASN A 280 5.66 5.08 16.80
N ILE A 281 4.50 5.18 16.15
CA ILE A 281 3.78 4.02 15.60
C ILE A 281 4.61 3.33 14.51
N MET A 282 5.18 4.08 13.57
CA MET A 282 6.00 3.52 12.50
C MET A 282 7.27 2.86 13.05
N ASP A 283 7.94 3.47 14.03
CA ASP A 283 9.13 2.90 14.67
C ASP A 283 8.80 1.63 15.46
N GLU A 284 7.67 1.60 16.18
CA GLU A 284 7.19 0.44 16.93
C GLU A 284 6.80 -0.72 15.99
N VAL A 285 6.03 -0.41 14.95
CA VAL A 285 5.39 -1.43 14.10
C VAL A 285 6.34 -1.89 12.99
N TRP A 286 6.96 -0.96 12.27
CA TRP A 286 7.81 -1.27 11.12
C TRP A 286 9.28 -1.49 11.49
N ALA A 287 9.80 -0.83 12.53
CA ALA A 287 11.11 -1.09 13.12
C ALA A 287 12.21 -1.41 12.07
N GLU A 288 12.67 -2.66 12.03
CA GLU A 288 13.72 -3.15 11.12
C GLU A 288 13.39 -3.08 9.63
N TYR A 289 12.11 -2.95 9.26
CA TYR A 289 11.68 -2.73 7.88
C TYR A 289 11.89 -1.28 7.43
N LEU A 290 12.04 -0.31 8.33
CA LEU A 290 12.35 1.07 7.94
C LEU A 290 13.74 1.16 7.32
N LEU A 291 13.87 2.04 6.33
CA LEU A 291 15.17 2.37 5.74
C LEU A 291 15.98 3.19 6.76
N PRO A 292 17.22 2.78 7.10
CA PRO A 292 18.06 3.55 8.01
C PRO A 292 18.44 4.89 7.37
N VAL A 293 18.73 5.88 8.21
CA VAL A 293 19.27 7.16 7.76
C VAL A 293 20.60 6.91 7.04
N PRO A 294 20.75 7.37 5.78
CA PRO A 294 21.97 7.17 5.03
C PRO A 294 23.15 7.91 5.68
N GLU A 295 24.32 7.27 5.74
CA GLU A 295 25.54 7.87 6.31
C GLU A 295 26.13 8.97 5.41
N PHE A 296 25.82 8.94 4.12
CA PHE A 296 26.34 9.85 3.10
C PHE A 296 25.25 10.25 2.11
N GLU A 297 25.36 11.44 1.55
CA GLU A 297 24.56 11.84 0.40
C GLU A 297 24.93 10.99 -0.82
N SER A 298 23.92 10.55 -1.57
CA SER A 298 24.08 9.76 -2.78
C SER A 298 23.58 10.53 -4.00
N ASP A 299 24.36 10.48 -5.09
CA ASP A 299 23.96 11.05 -6.39
C ASP A 299 22.89 10.20 -7.11
N TYR A 300 22.66 8.97 -6.64
CA TYR A 300 21.75 8.01 -7.27
C TYR A 300 20.78 7.40 -6.26
N LEU A 301 19.57 7.08 -6.72
CA LEU A 301 18.65 6.27 -5.93
C LEU A 301 19.18 4.84 -5.80
N PRO A 302 19.08 4.23 -4.60
CA PRO A 302 19.43 2.83 -4.43
C PRO A 302 18.55 1.92 -5.30
N SER A 303 19.09 0.76 -5.66
CA SER A 303 18.40 -0.23 -6.48
C SER A 303 17.34 -1.00 -5.68
N PRO A 304 16.31 -1.58 -6.33
CA PRO A 304 15.37 -2.48 -5.65
C PRO A 304 16.06 -3.65 -4.93
N GLN A 305 17.20 -4.11 -5.46
CA GLN A 305 17.99 -5.17 -4.83
C GLN A 305 18.59 -4.75 -3.49
N GLU A 306 19.08 -3.52 -3.36
CA GLU A 306 19.63 -2.98 -2.11
C GLU A 306 18.55 -2.69 -1.07
N LEU A 307 17.33 -2.40 -1.54
CA LEU A 307 16.17 -2.02 -0.71
C LEU A 307 15.25 -3.19 -0.37
N ARG A 308 15.69 -4.44 -0.52
CA ARG A 308 14.83 -5.60 -0.22
C ARG A 308 14.36 -5.58 1.22
N ASN A 309 13.07 -5.89 1.40
CA ASN A 309 12.38 -5.87 2.69
C ASN A 309 12.46 -4.51 3.39
N LYS A 310 12.53 -3.41 2.63
CA LYS A 310 12.50 -2.05 3.18
C LYS A 310 11.22 -1.30 2.83
N ILE A 311 10.74 -0.54 3.80
CA ILE A 311 9.65 0.42 3.70
C ILE A 311 10.26 1.82 3.59
N LEU A 312 9.97 2.50 2.49
CA LEU A 312 10.44 3.84 2.18
C LEU A 312 9.29 4.82 2.41
N ILE A 313 9.53 5.87 3.19
CA ILE A 313 8.52 6.89 3.47
C ILE A 313 8.69 8.04 2.47
N LYS A 314 7.68 8.26 1.63
CA LYS A 314 7.55 9.45 0.80
C LYS A 314 6.64 10.44 1.53
N VAL A 315 7.20 11.54 1.99
CA VAL A 315 6.46 12.62 2.67
C VAL A 315 7.06 13.98 2.33
N LYS A 316 6.30 15.06 2.53
CA LYS A 316 6.81 16.42 2.38
C LYS A 316 7.92 16.70 3.38
N TYR A 317 9.10 17.06 2.88
CA TYR A 317 10.26 17.40 3.70
C TYR A 317 10.25 18.88 4.12
N VAL A 318 10.62 19.15 5.37
CA VAL A 318 10.87 20.50 5.88
C VAL A 318 12.36 20.59 6.26
N PRO A 319 13.16 21.44 5.59
CA PRO A 319 14.58 21.61 5.93
C PRO A 319 14.79 22.10 7.36
N GLU A 320 15.81 21.59 8.03
CA GLU A 320 16.16 21.94 9.43
C GLU A 320 16.53 23.42 9.59
N ASP A 321 17.07 24.03 8.53
CA ASP A 321 17.40 25.44 8.51
C ASP A 321 16.27 26.23 7.86
N GLY A 322 15.65 27.14 8.60
CA GLY A 322 14.64 28.11 8.11
C GLY A 322 15.13 29.11 7.04
N LYS A 323 16.13 28.74 6.22
CA LYS A 323 16.66 29.46 5.05
C LYS A 323 16.40 28.69 3.74
N GLY A 324 15.25 28.02 3.63
CA GLY A 324 14.76 27.53 2.35
C GLY A 324 14.48 28.70 1.40
N ASN A 325 15.37 28.92 0.44
CA ASN A 325 15.18 29.84 -0.67
C ASN A 325 13.90 29.40 -1.42
N ARG A 326 12.86 30.24 -1.46
CA ARG A 326 11.62 29.97 -2.21
C ARG A 326 11.98 29.80 -3.68
N LYS A 327 12.05 28.55 -4.13
CA LYS A 327 11.93 28.19 -5.54
C LYS A 327 10.58 27.52 -5.66
N ASP A 328 9.60 28.32 -6.04
CA ASP A 328 8.26 27.88 -6.38
C ASP A 328 8.34 26.95 -7.59
N THR A 329 8.05 25.66 -7.39
CA THR A 329 7.58 24.79 -8.47
C THR A 329 6.06 24.99 -8.59
N PRO A 330 5.53 25.18 -9.81
CA PRO A 330 4.13 25.53 -10.00
C PRO A 330 3.24 24.35 -9.59
N ASP A 331 2.37 24.60 -8.63
CA ASP A 331 1.29 23.70 -8.23
C ASP A 331 0.16 23.80 -9.26
N SER A 332 -0.19 22.68 -9.89
CA SER A 332 -1.40 22.57 -10.69
C SER A 332 -2.58 22.31 -9.76
N THR A 333 -3.13 23.37 -9.18
CA THR A 333 -4.37 23.29 -8.41
C THR A 333 -5.55 23.44 -9.36
N ASP A 334 -6.25 22.33 -9.57
CA ASP A 334 -7.64 22.35 -10.02
C ASP A 334 -8.48 23.08 -8.95
N GLU A 335 -9.05 24.23 -9.31
CA GLU A 335 -10.01 24.94 -8.46
C GLU A 335 -11.34 24.18 -8.40
N GLU A 336 -11.45 23.16 -7.55
CA GLU A 336 -12.74 22.61 -7.15
C GLU A 336 -13.30 23.33 -5.92
N SER A 337 -14.52 23.84 -6.04
CA SER A 337 -15.23 24.51 -4.95
C SER A 337 -15.58 23.54 -3.82
N MET A 338 -15.11 23.83 -2.60
CA MET A 338 -15.35 23.03 -1.39
C MET A 338 -16.82 23.01 -0.93
N LEU A 339 -17.33 21.82 -0.61
CA LEU A 339 -18.67 21.57 -0.07
C LEU A 339 -18.56 20.82 1.26
N GLU A 340 -19.10 21.37 2.34
CA GLU A 340 -19.25 20.70 3.64
C GLU A 340 -20.69 20.21 3.78
N VAL A 341 -20.89 18.96 4.18
CA VAL A 341 -22.22 18.43 4.51
C VAL A 341 -22.42 18.52 6.02
N VAL A 342 -23.30 19.42 6.46
CA VAL A 342 -23.65 19.57 7.86
C VAL A 342 -24.92 18.76 8.14
N VAL A 343 -24.86 17.92 9.17
CA VAL A 343 -26.02 17.18 9.68
C VAL A 343 -26.65 18.01 10.80
N GLU A 344 -27.84 18.56 10.53
CA GLU A 344 -28.69 19.23 11.53
C GLU A 344 -29.94 18.36 11.74
N GLY A 345 -29.94 17.55 12.81
CA GLY A 345 -31.01 16.57 13.06
C GLY A 345 -30.98 15.41 12.06
N ASP A 346 -32.15 14.96 11.59
CA ASP A 346 -32.28 13.85 10.63
C ASP A 346 -32.18 14.28 9.15
N GLU A 347 -31.95 15.58 8.88
CA GLU A 347 -31.82 16.11 7.52
C GLU A 347 -30.39 16.55 7.18
N LYS A 348 -29.94 16.23 5.96
CA LYS A 348 -28.60 16.55 5.45
C LYS A 348 -28.63 17.82 4.59
N LYS A 349 -27.78 18.81 4.90
CA LYS A 349 -27.63 20.03 4.09
C LYS A 349 -26.19 20.23 3.64
N VAL A 350 -26.00 20.54 2.35
CA VAL A 350 -24.70 20.84 1.75
C VAL A 350 -24.47 22.35 1.79
N LYS A 351 -23.34 22.80 2.34
CA LYS A 351 -22.92 24.22 2.38
C LYS A 351 -21.61 24.39 1.60
N LYS A 352 -21.56 25.40 0.72
CA LYS A 352 -20.29 25.83 0.10
C LYS A 352 -19.44 26.55 1.13
N ILE A 353 -18.18 26.14 1.26
CA ILE A 353 -17.24 26.79 2.18
C ILE A 353 -16.07 27.32 1.37
N LYS A 354 -15.56 28.48 1.78
CA LYS A 354 -14.34 29.02 1.17
C LYS A 354 -13.14 28.26 1.72
N PRO A 355 -12.16 27.90 0.89
CA PRO A 355 -10.91 27.32 1.38
C PRO A 355 -10.29 28.21 2.46
N PRO A 356 -9.59 27.63 3.45
CA PRO A 356 -8.85 28.41 4.44
C PRO A 356 -7.94 29.40 3.71
N LYS A 357 -7.99 30.67 4.10
CA LYS A 357 -7.13 31.68 3.51
C LYS A 357 -5.70 31.38 3.91
N ASP A 358 -4.89 30.99 2.94
CA ASP A 358 -3.45 31.01 3.11
C ASP A 358 -2.99 32.47 3.26
N HIS A 359 -2.30 32.78 4.36
CA HIS A 359 -1.82 34.12 4.65
C HIS A 359 -0.52 34.40 3.88
N SER A 360 -0.56 34.41 2.55
CA SER A 360 0.36 35.24 1.74
C SER A 360 -0.16 35.42 0.32
N SER A 361 -0.87 36.53 0.08
CA SER A 361 -1.10 37.01 -1.29
C SER A 361 -1.03 38.54 -1.29
N THR A 362 0.06 39.06 -1.83
CA THR A 362 0.10 40.41 -2.39
C THR A 362 0.53 40.29 -3.84
N GLU A 363 -0.41 40.60 -4.72
CA GLU A 363 -0.27 40.67 -6.17
C GLU A 363 0.84 41.63 -6.63
N SER A 364 1.44 41.35 -7.79
CA SER A 364 1.84 42.25 -8.90
C SER A 364 3.07 41.69 -9.66
N PRO A 365 3.51 42.27 -10.80
CA PRO A 365 2.92 42.14 -12.14
C PRO A 365 3.92 41.55 -13.17
N TRP A 366 3.37 40.91 -14.22
CA TRP A 366 3.93 40.68 -15.58
C TRP A 366 5.45 40.66 -15.81
N TYR A 367 5.97 39.55 -16.35
CA TYR A 367 6.86 39.57 -17.52
C TYR A 367 6.74 38.27 -18.33
N SER A 368 6.31 38.41 -19.58
CA SER A 368 6.40 37.37 -20.61
C SER A 368 7.86 37.21 -21.05
N TYR A 369 8.30 35.99 -21.28
CA TYR A 369 9.34 35.74 -22.28
C TYR A 369 8.92 34.62 -23.23
N SER A 370 9.06 34.97 -24.49
CA SER A 370 8.76 34.22 -25.68
C SER A 370 9.65 33.00 -25.83
N ARG A 371 9.07 32.01 -26.51
CA ARG A 371 9.77 30.99 -27.28
C ARG A 371 10.92 31.61 -28.08
N ASP A 372 12.05 30.93 -28.07
CA ASP A 372 12.74 30.46 -29.27
C ASP A 372 13.25 29.03 -29.02
#